data_AF-A0A644V4K6-F1
#
_entry.id   AF-A0A644V4K6-F1
#
_cell.length_a   1.000
_cell.length_b   1.000
_cell.length_c   1.000
_cell.angle_alpha   90.00
_cell.angle_beta   90.00
_cell.angle_gamma   90.00
#
_symmetry.space_group_name_H-M   'P 1'
#
loop_
_entity.id
_entity.type
_entity.pdbx_description
1 polymer ?
#
loop_
_entity_poly.entity_id
_entity_poly.type
_entity_poly.pdbx_seq_one_letter_code
_entity_poly.pdbx_strand_id
1 'polypeptide(L)'
;MGVKLKITAIGADISKNDVSCSYSLSENIEKDIPKLVESGAHSAALTNITGDDIVISAFVEDNLLEKINKKIVNILKDNAEDIGDIAGISKYPETAGEGISYAEAKIRQDRYPDAIVMSFDTYGGEPFVEDVANSCIDAATGISGLTDICDKIGKQRKIPGVGYVSNETDDPVVVATVENIESVGVIAGAMIGAACGNKNTYLVERGTPCNVIPGSVIFSVSAFMNGNVIDLSIPFQSRSRILK
;
A
#
# COMPACT_ATOMS: atom_id res chain seq x y z
N MET A 1 -17.22 14.16 20.65
CA MET A 1 -16.38 12.99 20.34
C MET A 1 -15.19 13.51 19.56
N GLY A 2 -13.96 13.25 19.99
CA GLY A 2 -12.76 13.70 19.27
C GLY A 2 -12.67 13.07 17.89
N VAL A 3 -12.16 13.81 16.92
CA VAL A 3 -11.90 13.29 15.59
C VAL A 3 -10.81 12.23 15.69
N LYS A 4 -10.97 11.10 14.98
CA LYS A 4 -9.99 10.01 14.98
C LYS A 4 -9.25 9.99 13.65
N LEU A 5 -7.93 9.98 13.73
CA LEU A 5 -7.01 9.83 12.62
C LEU A 5 -6.83 8.35 12.23
N LYS A 6 -6.81 8.09 10.93
CA LYS A 6 -6.50 6.81 10.30
C LYS A 6 -5.46 7.01 9.21
N ILE A 7 -4.84 5.93 8.77
CA ILE A 7 -4.16 5.87 7.48
C ILE A 7 -5.11 5.23 6.47
N THR A 8 -5.14 5.79 5.27
CA THR A 8 -5.69 5.18 4.06
C THR A 8 -4.54 4.98 3.08
N ALA A 9 -4.48 3.83 2.41
CA ALA A 9 -3.56 3.55 1.33
C ALA A 9 -4.33 2.94 0.16
N ILE A 10 -4.10 3.46 -1.04
CA ILE A 10 -4.71 2.98 -2.28
C ILE A 10 -3.59 2.66 -3.27
N GLY A 11 -3.56 1.40 -3.70
CA GLY A 11 -2.66 0.90 -4.74
C GLY A 11 -3.38 0.81 -6.09
N ALA A 12 -2.64 0.96 -7.18
CA ALA A 12 -3.17 0.77 -8.53
C ALA A 12 -2.05 0.55 -9.54
N ASP A 13 -2.28 -0.32 -10.52
CA ASP A 13 -1.64 -0.25 -11.82
C ASP A 13 -2.38 0.73 -12.74
N ILE A 14 -1.65 1.76 -13.15
CA ILE A 14 -2.06 2.76 -14.14
C ILE A 14 -0.91 3.08 -15.11
N SER A 15 0.08 2.19 -15.15
CA SER A 15 1.24 2.30 -16.01
C SER A 15 0.87 1.85 -17.42
N LYS A 16 1.58 2.34 -18.43
CA LYS A 16 1.37 1.90 -19.83
C LYS A 16 1.83 0.46 -20.11
N ASN A 17 2.41 -0.22 -19.12
CA ASN A 17 3.05 -1.52 -19.25
C ASN A 17 3.08 -2.23 -17.89
N ASP A 18 2.87 -3.54 -17.97
CA ASP A 18 2.78 -4.55 -16.91
C ASP A 18 4.15 -4.98 -16.36
N VAL A 19 5.07 -4.02 -16.20
CA VAL A 19 6.46 -4.30 -15.76
C VAL A 19 7.04 -3.17 -14.91
N SER A 20 6.77 -1.92 -15.28
CA SER A 20 7.43 -0.79 -14.63
C SER A 20 6.63 0.51 -14.66
N CYS A 21 6.65 1.19 -13.53
CA CYS A 21 6.15 2.54 -13.39
C CYS A 21 7.11 3.53 -14.06
N SER A 22 6.58 4.42 -14.91
CA SER A 22 7.39 5.41 -15.59
C SER A 22 7.82 6.54 -14.64
N TYR A 23 9.01 7.11 -14.89
CA TYR A 23 9.48 8.25 -14.10
C TYR A 23 8.50 9.44 -14.19
N SER A 24 7.94 9.71 -15.38
CA SER A 24 6.95 10.77 -15.56
C SER A 24 5.68 10.55 -14.75
N LEU A 25 5.18 9.30 -14.70
CA LEU A 25 4.00 8.94 -13.92
C LEU A 25 4.23 9.23 -12.43
N SER A 26 5.30 8.67 -11.86
CA SER A 26 5.64 8.90 -10.45
C SER A 26 5.88 10.37 -10.11
N GLU A 27 6.61 11.11 -10.96
CA GLU A 27 6.89 12.53 -10.74
C GLU A 27 5.62 13.40 -10.79
N ASN A 28 4.69 13.11 -11.71
CA ASN A 28 3.44 13.86 -11.79
C ASN A 28 2.53 13.58 -10.60
N ILE A 29 2.49 12.33 -10.12
CA ILE A 29 1.75 11.97 -8.91
C ILE A 29 2.35 12.67 -7.69
N GLU A 30 3.68 12.67 -7.54
CA GLU A 30 4.34 13.39 -6.44
C GLU A 30 4.02 14.89 -6.45
N LYS A 31 3.92 15.52 -7.63
CA LYS A 31 3.48 16.93 -7.77
C LYS A 31 2.03 17.15 -7.35
N ASP A 32 1.20 16.12 -7.40
CA ASP A 32 -0.23 16.17 -7.08
C ASP A 32 -0.54 15.82 -5.63
N ILE A 33 0.37 15.13 -4.91
CA ILE A 33 0.23 14.82 -3.49
C ILE A 33 -0.13 16.03 -2.61
N PRO A 34 0.46 17.25 -2.78
CA PRO A 34 0.08 18.42 -1.99
C PRO A 34 -1.42 18.75 -2.04
N LYS A 35 -2.12 18.43 -3.15
CA LYS A 35 -3.57 18.64 -3.29
C LYS A 35 -4.38 17.84 -2.26
N LEU A 36 -3.84 16.73 -1.73
CA LEU A 36 -4.47 15.93 -0.67
C LEU A 36 -4.40 16.65 0.68
N VAL A 37 -3.25 17.26 0.98
CA VAL A 37 -3.05 18.05 2.20
C VAL A 37 -3.94 19.30 2.18
N GLU A 38 -4.00 20.00 1.05
CA GLU A 38 -4.94 21.12 0.84
C GLU A 38 -6.41 20.70 0.99
N SER A 39 -6.71 19.43 0.72
CA SER A 39 -8.05 18.85 0.87
C SER A 39 -8.37 18.43 2.31
N GLY A 40 -7.42 18.54 3.25
CA GLY A 40 -7.59 18.27 4.67
C GLY A 40 -6.93 16.98 5.18
N ALA A 41 -6.15 16.27 4.35
CA ALA A 41 -5.29 15.21 4.88
C ALA A 41 -4.24 15.82 5.82
N HIS A 42 -3.93 15.15 6.91
CA HIS A 42 -2.85 15.56 7.82
C HIS A 42 -1.50 15.52 7.09
N SER A 43 -1.24 14.45 6.35
CA SER A 43 -0.13 14.32 5.40
C SER A 43 -0.44 13.23 4.38
N ALA A 44 0.21 13.28 3.24
CA ALA A 44 0.08 12.28 2.18
C ALA A 44 1.40 12.09 1.43
N ALA A 45 1.59 10.93 0.78
CA ALA A 45 2.77 10.62 0.00
C ALA A 45 2.52 9.49 -1.01
N LEU A 46 3.35 9.43 -2.07
CA LEU A 46 3.55 8.24 -2.90
C LEU A 46 4.48 7.28 -2.15
N THR A 47 3.90 6.37 -1.36
CA THR A 47 4.65 5.55 -0.39
C THR A 47 5.38 4.39 -1.04
N ASN A 48 4.80 3.76 -2.05
CA ASN A 48 5.37 2.60 -2.71
C ASN A 48 5.28 2.74 -4.22
N ILE A 49 6.26 2.13 -4.88
CA ILE A 49 6.28 1.82 -6.30
C ILE A 49 6.86 0.41 -6.34
N THR A 50 6.09 -0.57 -6.78
CA THR A 50 6.47 -1.99 -6.81
C THR A 50 6.18 -2.46 -8.23
N GLY A 51 7.21 -2.76 -9.02
CA GLY A 51 7.07 -2.93 -10.47
C GLY A 51 6.34 -1.76 -11.12
N ASP A 52 5.13 -1.99 -11.61
CA ASP A 52 4.24 -0.97 -12.19
C ASP A 52 3.16 -0.44 -11.26
N ASP A 53 2.90 -1.12 -10.16
CA ASP A 53 2.01 -0.64 -9.11
C ASP A 53 2.58 0.55 -8.36
N ILE A 54 1.67 1.46 -8.01
CA ILE A 54 1.96 2.60 -7.16
C ILE A 54 1.00 2.66 -5.98
N VAL A 55 1.46 3.15 -4.84
CA VAL A 55 0.61 3.33 -3.66
C VAL A 55 0.66 4.75 -3.15
N ILE A 56 -0.51 5.40 -3.12
CA ILE A 56 -0.69 6.69 -2.46
C ILE A 56 -1.29 6.44 -1.08
N SER A 57 -0.62 6.94 -0.05
CA SER A 57 -1.10 6.86 1.33
C SER A 57 -1.33 8.23 1.93
N ALA A 58 -2.31 8.35 2.80
CA ALA A 58 -2.62 9.58 3.53
C ALA A 58 -3.06 9.31 4.97
N PHE A 59 -2.61 10.16 5.88
CA PHE A 59 -3.15 10.24 7.24
C PHE A 59 -4.34 11.19 7.24
N VAL A 60 -5.51 10.70 7.64
CA VAL A 60 -6.79 11.37 7.45
C VAL A 60 -7.68 11.23 8.66
N GLU A 61 -8.45 12.26 8.93
CA GLU A 61 -9.53 12.20 9.89
C GLU A 61 -10.70 11.36 9.36
N ASP A 62 -11.37 10.59 10.22
CA ASP A 62 -12.49 9.70 9.84
C ASP A 62 -13.57 10.40 9.00
N ASN A 63 -13.92 11.64 9.33
CA ASN A 63 -14.93 12.43 8.61
C ASN A 63 -14.45 12.93 7.23
N LEU A 64 -13.15 12.85 6.94
CA LEU A 64 -12.56 13.24 5.66
C LEU A 64 -12.19 12.05 4.78
N LEU A 65 -12.27 10.82 5.31
CA LEU A 65 -11.86 9.60 4.62
C LEU A 65 -12.46 9.46 3.21
N GLU A 66 -13.78 9.59 3.07
CA GLU A 66 -14.45 9.48 1.76
C GLU A 66 -13.97 10.54 0.76
N LYS A 67 -13.78 11.78 1.24
CA LYS A 67 -13.31 12.90 0.42
C LYS A 67 -11.88 12.65 -0.06
N ILE A 68 -11.00 12.20 0.84
CA ILE A 68 -9.59 11.98 0.54
C ILE A 68 -9.41 10.75 -0.35
N ASN A 69 -10.08 9.62 -0.08
CA ASN A 69 -10.02 8.44 -0.95
C ASN A 69 -10.44 8.79 -2.39
N LYS A 70 -11.56 9.52 -2.55
CA LYS A 70 -12.00 9.99 -3.87
C LYS A 70 -10.96 10.90 -4.53
N LYS A 71 -10.27 11.75 -3.77
CA LYS A 71 -9.23 12.63 -4.29
C LYS A 71 -7.98 11.84 -4.70
N ILE A 72 -7.58 10.81 -3.96
CA ILE A 72 -6.50 9.89 -4.33
C ILE A 72 -6.82 9.23 -5.67
N VAL A 73 -8.02 8.64 -5.82
CA VAL A 73 -8.44 8.01 -7.08
C VAL A 73 -8.47 9.01 -8.24
N ASN A 74 -8.88 10.26 -8.01
CA ASN A 74 -8.82 11.28 -9.05
C ASN A 74 -7.36 11.61 -9.44
N ILE A 75 -6.42 11.67 -8.49
CA ILE A 75 -5.00 11.87 -8.81
C ILE A 75 -4.48 10.71 -9.65
N LEU A 76 -4.78 9.46 -9.28
CA LEU A 76 -4.42 8.29 -10.07
C LEU A 76 -5.00 8.40 -11.48
N LYS A 77 -6.29 8.73 -11.60
CA LYS A 77 -6.97 8.87 -12.89
C LYS A 77 -6.44 10.00 -13.76
N ASP A 78 -6.10 11.13 -13.18
CA ASP A 78 -5.62 12.31 -13.90
C ASP A 78 -4.19 12.10 -14.43
N ASN A 79 -3.42 11.18 -13.82
CA ASN A 79 -2.03 10.88 -14.17
C ASN A 79 -1.85 9.54 -14.91
N ALA A 80 -2.90 8.72 -14.96
CA ALA A 80 -2.93 7.40 -15.61
C ALA A 80 -2.36 7.42 -17.04
N GLU A 81 -1.38 6.56 -17.29
CA GLU A 81 -0.88 6.29 -18.64
C GLU A 81 -1.76 5.25 -19.34
N ASP A 82 -2.29 4.30 -18.58
CA ASP A 82 -3.42 3.42 -18.92
C ASP A 82 -4.50 3.55 -17.83
N ILE A 83 -5.77 3.37 -18.18
CA ILE A 83 -6.86 3.42 -17.20
C ILE A 83 -6.74 2.28 -16.17
N GLY A 84 -6.17 1.15 -16.57
CA GLY A 84 -5.81 0.02 -15.71
C GLY A 84 -6.86 -0.30 -14.65
N ASP A 85 -6.39 -0.44 -13.42
CA ASP A 85 -7.18 -0.77 -12.24
C ASP A 85 -8.35 0.18 -11.94
N ILE A 86 -8.28 1.41 -12.43
CA ILE A 86 -9.34 2.40 -12.19
C ILE A 86 -10.62 1.97 -12.92
N ALA A 87 -10.52 1.21 -14.01
CA ALA A 87 -11.65 0.70 -14.77
C ALA A 87 -12.50 -0.31 -13.97
N GLY A 88 -11.92 -1.02 -13.00
CA GLY A 88 -12.62 -1.98 -12.14
C GLY A 88 -13.59 -1.38 -11.14
N ILE A 89 -13.46 -0.08 -10.86
CA ILE A 89 -14.26 0.60 -9.85
C ILE A 89 -15.72 0.70 -10.30
N SER A 90 -16.62 0.07 -9.55
CA SER A 90 -18.05 0.13 -9.79
C SER A 90 -18.85 0.78 -8.66
N LYS A 91 -20.02 1.31 -9.00
CA LYS A 91 -21.03 1.72 -8.01
C LYS A 91 -21.73 0.53 -7.37
N TYR A 92 -21.74 -0.62 -8.03
CA TYR A 92 -22.45 -1.81 -7.60
C TYR A 92 -21.52 -3.00 -7.50
N PRO A 93 -21.67 -3.84 -6.47
CA PRO A 93 -20.77 -4.96 -6.26
C PRO A 93 -20.78 -5.96 -7.43
N GLU A 94 -21.93 -6.23 -8.04
CA GLU A 94 -22.09 -7.21 -9.12
C GLU A 94 -21.40 -6.82 -10.45
N THR A 95 -20.96 -5.56 -10.57
CA THR A 95 -20.26 -5.06 -11.77
C THR A 95 -18.86 -4.55 -11.45
N ALA A 96 -18.37 -4.77 -10.22
CA ALA A 96 -16.98 -4.48 -9.89
C ALA A 96 -16.08 -5.52 -10.56
N GLY A 97 -15.01 -5.06 -11.20
CA GLY A 97 -13.95 -5.90 -11.74
C GLY A 97 -12.68 -5.80 -10.92
N GLU A 98 -11.63 -6.44 -11.41
CA GLU A 98 -10.24 -6.18 -11.01
C GLU A 98 -9.96 -4.68 -11.01
N GLY A 99 -9.47 -4.17 -9.89
CA GLY A 99 -9.22 -2.76 -9.74
C GLY A 99 -8.52 -2.44 -8.44
N ILE A 100 -8.39 -1.14 -8.17
CA ILE A 100 -7.51 -0.59 -7.13
C ILE A 100 -7.51 -1.37 -5.81
N SER A 101 -6.32 -1.59 -5.26
CA SER A 101 -6.16 -2.12 -3.92
C SER A 101 -6.36 -1.04 -2.86
N TYR A 102 -6.86 -1.41 -1.68
CA TYR A 102 -7.18 -0.46 -0.61
C TYR A 102 -6.94 -1.07 0.75
N ALA A 103 -6.32 -0.30 1.64
CA ALA A 103 -6.16 -0.62 3.05
C ALA A 103 -6.40 0.61 3.94
N GLU A 104 -6.93 0.37 5.13
CA GLU A 104 -6.98 1.38 6.20
C GLU A 104 -6.61 0.78 7.55
N ALA A 105 -6.05 1.61 8.43
CA ALA A 105 -5.75 1.24 9.80
C ALA A 105 -5.86 2.47 10.72
N LYS A 106 -6.27 2.26 11.98
CA LYS A 106 -6.38 3.34 12.97
C LYS A 106 -5.01 3.77 13.46
N ILE A 107 -4.90 5.05 13.79
CA ILE A 107 -3.67 5.60 14.33
C ILE A 107 -3.87 5.91 15.81
N ARG A 108 -2.77 5.96 16.54
CA ARG A 108 -2.74 6.43 17.91
C ARG A 108 -2.91 7.96 17.92
N GLN A 109 -3.86 8.46 18.69
CA GLN A 109 -4.35 9.85 18.57
C GLN A 109 -3.52 10.90 19.33
N ASP A 110 -2.53 10.50 20.12
CA ASP A 110 -1.82 11.37 21.07
C ASP A 110 -0.41 11.79 20.59
N ARG A 111 -0.05 11.53 19.33
CA ARG A 111 1.29 11.73 18.76
C ARG A 111 1.28 11.80 17.24
N TYR A 112 2.46 12.01 16.66
CA TYR A 112 2.65 11.97 15.22
C TYR A 112 2.30 10.59 14.65
N PRO A 113 1.61 10.55 13.50
CA PRO A 113 1.24 9.30 12.84
C PRO A 113 2.45 8.62 12.19
N ASP A 114 2.62 7.34 12.49
CA ASP A 114 3.66 6.47 11.92
C ASP A 114 3.01 5.18 11.40
N ALA A 115 3.36 4.78 10.18
CA ALA A 115 2.85 3.57 9.56
C ALA A 115 3.90 2.83 8.72
N ILE A 116 3.68 1.54 8.54
CA ILE A 116 4.38 0.68 7.60
C ILE A 116 3.39 0.35 6.49
N VAL A 117 3.80 0.55 5.24
CA VAL A 117 3.01 0.27 4.04
C VAL A 117 3.76 -0.76 3.20
N MET A 118 3.11 -1.90 2.94
CA MET A 118 3.59 -2.93 2.03
C MET A 118 2.71 -2.93 0.78
N SER A 119 3.37 -3.02 -0.37
CA SER A 119 2.75 -3.13 -1.68
C SER A 119 3.31 -4.38 -2.34
N PHE A 120 2.42 -5.17 -2.93
CA PHE A 120 2.74 -6.36 -3.68
C PHE A 120 2.43 -6.09 -5.15
N ASP A 121 3.19 -6.74 -6.02
CA ASP A 121 2.97 -6.78 -7.48
C ASP A 121 3.23 -8.24 -7.89
N THR A 122 2.39 -8.78 -8.77
CA THR A 122 2.47 -10.17 -9.21
C THR A 122 2.86 -10.34 -10.66
N TYR A 123 3.60 -11.42 -10.93
CA TYR A 123 3.85 -11.90 -12.28
C TYR A 123 3.61 -13.40 -12.34
N GLY A 124 2.36 -13.81 -12.57
CA GLY A 124 1.91 -15.19 -12.44
C GLY A 124 1.76 -15.65 -10.97
N GLY A 125 1.79 -14.69 -10.03
CA GLY A 125 1.74 -14.90 -8.58
C GLY A 125 0.35 -14.78 -7.97
N GLU A 126 -0.64 -14.43 -8.79
CA GLU A 126 -2.04 -14.16 -8.43
C GLU A 126 -2.67 -15.29 -7.59
N PRO A 127 -2.41 -16.59 -7.85
CA PRO A 127 -3.00 -17.68 -7.07
C PRO A 127 -2.57 -17.74 -5.59
N PHE A 128 -1.51 -17.02 -5.17
CA PHE A 128 -0.98 -17.11 -3.81
C PHE A 128 -0.64 -15.76 -3.16
N VAL A 129 -0.68 -14.64 -3.88
CA VAL A 129 -0.38 -13.30 -3.33
C VAL A 129 -1.28 -12.91 -2.15
N GLU A 130 -2.55 -13.33 -2.16
CA GLU A 130 -3.47 -13.12 -1.03
C GLU A 130 -2.94 -13.80 0.24
N ASP A 131 -2.46 -15.03 0.15
CA ASP A 131 -1.88 -15.77 1.28
C ASP A 131 -0.61 -15.08 1.79
N VAL A 132 0.22 -14.56 0.88
CA VAL A 132 1.42 -13.78 1.23
C VAL A 132 1.04 -12.54 2.02
N ALA A 133 0.12 -11.71 1.51
CA ALA A 133 -0.32 -10.49 2.17
C ALA A 133 -0.98 -10.79 3.54
N ASN A 134 -1.85 -11.79 3.60
CA ASN A 134 -2.49 -12.22 4.84
C ASN A 134 -1.49 -12.78 5.87
N SER A 135 -0.42 -13.45 5.42
CA SER A 135 0.66 -13.90 6.32
C SER A 135 1.42 -12.72 6.95
N CYS A 136 1.57 -11.61 6.23
CA CYS A 136 2.16 -10.38 6.78
C CYS A 136 1.28 -9.77 7.86
N ILE A 137 -0.04 -9.74 7.62
CA ILE A 137 -1.03 -9.28 8.60
C ILE A 137 -0.98 -10.15 9.85
N ASP A 138 -0.99 -11.47 9.70
CA ASP A 138 -0.93 -12.42 10.81
C ASP A 138 0.39 -12.28 11.60
N ALA A 139 1.51 -12.08 10.92
CA ALA A 139 2.82 -11.92 11.56
C ALA A 139 2.94 -10.64 12.40
N ALA A 140 2.33 -9.53 11.96
CA ALA A 140 2.30 -8.29 12.73
C ALA A 140 1.29 -8.35 13.88
N THR A 141 0.19 -9.08 13.71
CA THR A 141 -0.92 -9.10 14.67
C THR A 141 -0.46 -9.56 16.06
N GLY A 142 -0.69 -8.72 17.06
CA GLY A 142 -0.32 -9.01 18.45
C GLY A 142 1.14 -8.74 18.81
N ILE A 143 1.96 -8.22 17.89
CA ILE A 143 3.29 -7.71 18.22
C ILE A 143 3.16 -6.46 19.11
N SER A 144 3.95 -6.42 20.19
CA SER A 144 4.03 -5.25 21.07
C SER A 144 4.45 -4.01 20.28
N GLY A 145 3.73 -2.90 20.46
CA GLY A 145 3.98 -1.65 19.75
C GLY A 145 3.22 -1.53 18.42
N LEU A 146 2.39 -2.49 18.04
CA LEU A 146 1.40 -2.34 16.97
C LEU A 146 0.19 -1.57 17.52
N THR A 147 -0.22 -0.49 16.85
CA THR A 147 -1.47 0.21 17.18
C THR A 147 -2.67 -0.45 16.50
N ASP A 148 -2.59 -0.65 15.18
CA ASP A 148 -3.63 -1.28 14.38
C ASP A 148 -3.02 -1.84 13.09
N ILE A 149 -3.75 -2.71 12.41
CA ILE A 149 -3.39 -3.24 11.10
C ILE A 149 -4.65 -3.40 10.25
N CYS A 150 -4.52 -3.27 8.93
CA CYS A 150 -5.65 -3.41 8.03
C CYS A 150 -6.29 -4.81 8.10
N ASP A 151 -7.58 -4.88 7.72
CA ASP A 151 -8.29 -6.14 7.58
C ASP A 151 -7.61 -7.08 6.58
N LYS A 152 -7.82 -8.40 6.75
CA LYS A 152 -7.39 -9.42 5.80
C LYS A 152 -7.92 -9.18 4.38
N ILE A 153 -7.08 -9.55 3.42
CA ILE A 153 -7.38 -9.56 1.98
C ILE A 153 -8.27 -10.79 1.66
N GLY A 154 -9.04 -10.74 0.57
CA GLY A 154 -9.80 -11.90 0.06
C GLY A 154 -11.31 -11.71 -0.04
N LYS A 155 -11.82 -10.48 0.10
CA LYS A 155 -13.24 -10.17 -0.14
C LYS A 155 -13.36 -8.94 -1.00
N GLN A 156 -14.42 -8.94 -1.79
CA GLN A 156 -14.91 -7.74 -2.45
C GLN A 156 -14.96 -6.57 -1.47
N ARG A 157 -14.36 -5.43 -1.84
CA ARG A 157 -14.16 -4.31 -0.92
C ARG A 157 -14.95 -3.09 -1.38
N LYS A 158 -15.73 -2.52 -0.46
CA LYS A 158 -16.29 -1.18 -0.65
C LYS A 158 -15.28 -0.16 -0.12
N ILE A 159 -14.78 0.68 -1.01
CA ILE A 159 -13.86 1.77 -0.70
C ILE A 159 -14.68 3.03 -0.39
N PRO A 160 -14.60 3.58 0.84
CA PRO A 160 -15.38 4.76 1.24
C PRO A 160 -15.15 5.93 0.27
N GLY A 161 -16.25 6.53 -0.22
CA GLY A 161 -16.22 7.67 -1.15
C GLY A 161 -15.89 7.33 -2.62
N VAL A 162 -15.55 6.07 -2.92
CA VAL A 162 -15.09 5.64 -4.25
C VAL A 162 -16.09 4.67 -4.89
N GLY A 163 -16.27 3.47 -4.34
CA GLY A 163 -17.06 2.42 -4.99
C GLY A 163 -16.72 1.03 -4.47
N TYR A 164 -17.04 0.01 -5.27
CA TYR A 164 -16.68 -1.38 -5.06
C TYR A 164 -15.59 -1.79 -6.06
N VAL A 165 -14.66 -2.61 -5.60
CA VAL A 165 -13.68 -3.35 -6.41
C VAL A 165 -13.85 -4.83 -6.14
N SER A 166 -13.63 -5.69 -7.14
CA SER A 166 -13.74 -7.14 -6.97
C SER A 166 -12.59 -7.66 -6.09
N ASN A 167 -12.61 -8.96 -5.79
CA ASN A 167 -11.51 -9.67 -5.15
C ASN A 167 -10.51 -10.23 -6.17
N GLU A 168 -10.62 -9.83 -7.44
CA GLU A 168 -9.69 -10.22 -8.50
C GLU A 168 -8.44 -9.34 -8.51
N THR A 169 -8.38 -8.29 -7.67
CA THR A 169 -7.14 -7.54 -7.45
C THR A 169 -6.04 -8.49 -6.96
N ASP A 170 -5.02 -8.60 -7.78
CA ASP A 170 -3.82 -9.41 -7.64
C ASP A 170 -2.72 -8.67 -6.86
N ASP A 171 -2.81 -7.34 -6.73
CA ASP A 171 -1.75 -6.52 -6.14
C ASP A 171 -2.18 -5.85 -4.81
N PRO A 172 -2.23 -6.61 -3.70
CA PRO A 172 -2.71 -6.11 -2.43
C PRO A 172 -1.80 -5.03 -1.84
N VAL A 173 -2.41 -4.20 -0.99
CA VAL A 173 -1.71 -3.27 -0.11
C VAL A 173 -2.02 -3.62 1.33
N VAL A 174 -0.99 -3.65 2.16
CA VAL A 174 -1.08 -3.92 3.60
C VAL A 174 -0.54 -2.72 4.37
N VAL A 175 -1.27 -2.29 5.39
CA VAL A 175 -0.88 -1.15 6.23
C VAL A 175 -0.97 -1.51 7.69
N ALA A 176 0.12 -1.26 8.42
CA ALA A 176 0.22 -1.38 9.86
C ALA A 176 0.61 -0.04 10.49
N THR A 177 -0.02 0.34 11.59
CA THR A 177 0.31 1.56 12.36
C THR A 177 1.01 1.18 13.65
N VAL A 178 1.97 1.99 14.08
CA VAL A 178 2.81 1.67 15.24
C VAL A 178 2.55 2.63 16.39
N GLU A 179 2.84 2.20 17.62
CA GLU A 179 2.71 3.03 18.80
C GLU A 179 3.88 4.03 18.93
N ASN A 180 5.10 3.59 18.59
CA ASN A 180 6.31 4.41 18.65
C ASN A 180 7.25 4.04 17.50
N ILE A 181 8.10 4.98 17.08
CA ILE A 181 9.08 4.82 16.00
C ILE A 181 10.03 3.63 16.23
N GLU A 182 10.35 3.30 17.48
CA GLU A 182 11.20 2.16 17.85
C GLU A 182 10.56 0.81 17.47
N SER A 183 9.24 0.76 17.32
CA SER A 183 8.50 -0.46 16.96
C SER A 183 8.51 -0.74 15.46
N VAL A 184 8.83 0.25 14.63
CA VAL A 184 8.83 0.13 13.16
C VAL A 184 9.71 -1.03 12.69
N GLY A 185 10.95 -1.10 13.20
CA GLY A 185 11.89 -2.14 12.77
C GLY A 185 11.45 -3.56 13.15
N VAL A 186 10.81 -3.73 14.31
CA VAL A 186 10.33 -5.03 14.78
C VAL A 186 9.12 -5.49 13.97
N ILE A 187 8.14 -4.60 13.81
CA ILE A 187 6.90 -4.92 13.09
C ILE A 187 7.17 -5.12 11.60
N ALA A 188 7.90 -4.18 10.96
CA ALA A 188 8.27 -4.33 9.56
C ALA A 188 9.14 -5.58 9.33
N GLY A 189 10.07 -5.86 10.25
CA GLY A 189 10.91 -7.07 10.16
C GLY A 189 10.10 -8.37 10.22
N ALA A 190 9.06 -8.42 11.07
CA ALA A 190 8.16 -9.57 11.14
C ALA A 190 7.33 -9.73 9.85
N MET A 191 6.76 -8.63 9.34
CA MET A 191 5.97 -8.63 8.10
C MET A 191 6.82 -9.03 6.89
N ILE A 192 7.99 -8.42 6.72
CA ILE A 192 8.95 -8.76 5.66
C ILE A 192 9.39 -10.22 5.77
N GLY A 193 9.71 -10.68 6.99
CA GLY A 193 10.12 -12.07 7.23
C GLY A 193 9.02 -13.07 6.86
N ALA A 194 7.75 -12.76 7.16
CA ALA A 194 6.61 -13.57 6.77
C ALA A 194 6.45 -13.61 5.24
N ALA A 195 6.49 -12.45 4.57
CA ALA A 195 6.44 -12.38 3.11
C ALA A 195 7.56 -13.22 2.46
N CYS A 196 8.82 -13.01 2.85
CA CYS A 196 9.96 -13.77 2.33
C CYS A 196 9.94 -15.26 2.69
N GLY A 197 9.17 -15.66 3.71
CA GLY A 197 8.96 -17.07 4.06
C GLY A 197 8.06 -17.81 3.09
N ASN A 198 7.29 -17.09 2.27
CA ASN A 198 6.45 -17.67 1.22
C ASN A 198 7.27 -18.00 -0.03
N LYS A 199 6.77 -18.95 -0.82
CA LYS A 199 7.45 -19.42 -2.02
C LYS A 199 7.43 -18.34 -3.12
N ASN A 200 8.57 -18.13 -3.77
CA ASN A 200 8.72 -17.23 -4.93
C ASN A 200 8.29 -15.78 -4.63
N THR A 201 8.50 -15.31 -3.40
CA THR A 201 8.19 -13.95 -2.96
C THR A 201 9.48 -13.18 -2.69
N TYR A 202 9.66 -12.02 -3.32
CA TYR A 202 10.92 -11.29 -3.31
C TYR A 202 10.76 -9.85 -2.82
N LEU A 203 11.52 -9.49 -1.79
CA LEU A 203 11.62 -8.11 -1.32
C LEU A 203 12.47 -7.28 -2.29
N VAL A 204 11.90 -6.19 -2.81
CA VAL A 204 12.55 -5.28 -3.75
C VAL A 204 12.60 -3.85 -3.24
N GLU A 205 13.53 -3.05 -3.79
CA GLU A 205 13.60 -1.61 -3.54
C GLU A 205 12.45 -0.88 -4.23
N ARG A 206 11.98 0.23 -3.65
CA ARG A 206 10.95 1.08 -4.24
C ARG A 206 11.37 1.51 -5.65
N GLY A 207 10.49 1.28 -6.62
CA GLY A 207 10.72 1.59 -8.03
C GLY A 207 11.47 0.51 -8.81
N THR A 208 11.70 -0.66 -8.20
CA THR A 208 12.26 -1.82 -8.91
C THR A 208 11.22 -2.36 -9.91
N PRO A 209 11.55 -2.48 -11.20
CA PRO A 209 10.68 -3.11 -12.21
C PRO A 209 10.41 -4.60 -11.92
N CYS A 210 9.27 -5.10 -12.37
CA CYS A 210 8.88 -6.50 -12.35
C CYS A 210 9.62 -7.33 -13.43
N ASN A 211 10.96 -7.40 -13.35
CA ASN A 211 11.81 -8.20 -14.26
C ASN A 211 12.00 -9.66 -13.79
N VAL A 212 10.97 -10.25 -13.18
CA VAL A 212 11.07 -11.46 -12.34
C VAL A 212 10.75 -12.74 -13.11
N ILE A 213 10.94 -13.89 -12.44
CA ILE A 213 10.65 -15.22 -12.97
C ILE A 213 9.11 -15.42 -12.94
N PRO A 214 8.46 -15.85 -14.04
CA PRO A 214 7.03 -16.19 -14.03
C PRO A 214 6.65 -17.11 -12.86
N GLY A 215 5.51 -16.82 -12.23
CA GLY A 215 5.06 -17.54 -11.04
C GLY A 215 5.63 -16.96 -9.74
N SER A 216 5.78 -15.64 -9.66
CA SER A 216 6.38 -14.95 -8.51
C SER A 216 5.59 -13.71 -8.08
N VAL A 217 5.92 -13.23 -6.87
CA VAL A 217 5.41 -12.00 -6.28
C VAL A 217 6.61 -11.15 -5.87
N ILE A 218 6.62 -9.88 -6.21
CA ILE A 218 7.53 -8.90 -5.63
C ILE A 218 6.79 -8.02 -4.63
N PHE A 219 7.52 -7.47 -3.68
CA PHE A 219 6.93 -6.52 -2.74
C PHE A 219 7.93 -5.48 -2.28
N SER A 220 7.44 -4.25 -2.11
CA SER A 220 8.20 -3.15 -1.52
C SER A 220 7.60 -2.76 -0.17
N VAL A 221 8.43 -2.23 0.73
CA VAL A 221 8.00 -1.86 2.08
C VAL A 221 8.53 -0.49 2.44
N SER A 222 7.63 0.40 2.86
CA SER A 222 7.96 1.76 3.26
C SER A 222 7.50 2.04 4.68
N ALA A 223 8.32 2.75 5.46
CA ALA A 223 7.84 3.47 6.64
C ALA A 223 7.38 4.87 6.21
N PHE A 224 6.14 5.23 6.54
CA PHE A 224 5.62 6.58 6.37
C PHE A 224 5.50 7.25 7.74
N MET A 225 6.43 8.18 8.01
CA MET A 225 6.61 8.77 9.34
C MET A 225 6.87 10.26 9.20
N ASN A 226 6.06 11.08 9.88
CA ASN A 226 6.21 12.54 9.88
C ASN A 226 6.40 13.16 8.47
N GLY A 227 5.63 12.69 7.48
CA GLY A 227 5.71 13.16 6.10
C GLY A 227 6.88 12.60 5.28
N ASN A 228 7.78 11.83 5.89
CA ASN A 228 8.88 11.15 5.19
C ASN A 228 8.50 9.72 4.83
N VAL A 229 8.87 9.31 3.61
CA VAL A 229 8.79 7.93 3.14
C VAL A 229 10.20 7.34 3.17
N ILE A 230 10.38 6.26 3.92
CA ILE A 230 11.65 5.56 4.05
C ILE A 230 11.49 4.15 3.50
N ASP A 231 12.22 3.82 2.45
CA ASP A 231 12.29 2.46 1.92
C ASP A 231 12.98 1.53 2.94
N LEU A 232 12.23 0.55 3.45
CA LEU A 232 12.70 -0.41 4.46
C LEU A 232 13.39 -1.63 3.83
N SER A 233 13.29 -1.83 2.52
CA SER A 233 13.96 -2.94 1.84
C SER A 233 15.48 -2.83 1.96
N ILE A 234 16.04 -1.63 1.75
CA ILE A 234 17.47 -1.33 1.81
C ILE A 234 18.05 -1.66 3.20
N PRO A 235 17.55 -1.09 4.32
CA PRO A 235 18.07 -1.41 5.63
C PRO A 235 17.82 -2.88 6.02
N PHE A 236 16.68 -3.48 5.63
CA PHE A 236 16.43 -4.89 5.91
C PHE A 236 17.46 -5.78 5.22
N GLN A 237 17.61 -5.66 3.89
CA GLN A 237 18.60 -6.40 3.11
C GLN A 237 20.03 -6.16 3.60
N SER A 238 20.35 -4.99 4.15
CA SER A 238 21.67 -4.73 4.73
C SER A 238 21.92 -5.52 6.03
N ARG A 239 20.88 -5.72 6.86
CA ARG A 239 20.96 -6.35 8.18
C ARG A 239 20.75 -7.86 8.15
N SER A 240 19.98 -8.37 7.20
CA SER A 240 19.62 -9.79 7.08
C SER A 240 20.61 -10.61 6.27
N ARG A 241 21.71 -10.01 5.78
CA ARG A 241 22.80 -10.76 5.14
C ARG A 241 23.39 -11.74 6.13
N ILE A 242 23.10 -13.02 5.91
CA ILE A 242 23.59 -14.09 6.78
C ILE A 242 25.10 -14.24 6.63
N LEU A 243 25.68 -14.00 5.43
CA LEU A 243 27.13 -13.94 5.16
C LEU A 243 27.41 -13.06 3.92
N LYS A 244 28.58 -12.41 3.85
CA LYS A 244 29.10 -11.72 2.64
C LYS A 244 30.07 -12.62 1.88
#